data_AF-A0A349H5E2-F1
#
_entry.id   AF-A0A349H5E2-F1
#
_cell.length_a   1.000
_cell.length_b   1.000
_cell.length_c   1.000
_cell.angle_alpha   90.00
_cell.angle_beta   90.00
_cell.angle_gamma   90.00
#
_symmetry.space_group_name_H-M   'P 1'
#
loop_
_entity.id
_entity.type
_entity.pdbx_description
1 polymer ?
#
loop_
_entity_poly.entity_id
_entity_poly.type
_entity_poly.pdbx_seq_one_letter_code
_entity_poly.pdbx_strand_id
1 'polypeptide(L)'
;MNMNTGTQTPQTPEEKKSVGATVSVIIIVLVLALGGYYFLKQVPTGSDVLTPAETQADSAISSLSTQGTSTDLSDIQKDLDATDLSGLDAGLSDIVI
;
A
#
# COMPACT_ATOMS: atom_id res chain seq x y z
N MET A 1 2.27 -82.17 25.25
CA MET A 1 1.83 -80.77 25.12
C MET A 1 3.06 -79.92 24.84
N ASN A 2 3.21 -79.33 23.65
CA ASN A 2 4.36 -78.49 23.31
C ASN A 2 3.85 -77.06 23.10
N MET A 3 4.19 -76.14 24.01
CA MET A 3 3.77 -74.74 23.93
C MET A 3 4.78 -73.96 23.09
N ASN A 4 4.36 -73.57 21.88
CA ASN A 4 5.10 -72.65 21.02
C ASN A 4 4.85 -71.21 21.49
N THR A 5 5.76 -70.63 22.28
CA THR A 5 5.73 -69.20 22.61
C THR A 5 6.50 -68.44 21.54
N GLY A 6 5.82 -68.10 20.44
CA GLY A 6 6.33 -67.13 19.48
C GLY A 6 6.46 -65.77 20.14
N THR A 7 7.69 -65.27 20.29
CA THR A 7 7.97 -63.90 20.70
C THR A 7 7.51 -62.93 19.62
N GLN A 8 6.37 -62.28 19.84
CA GLN A 8 5.93 -61.14 19.03
C GLN A 8 6.82 -59.95 19.39
N THR A 9 7.72 -59.58 18.48
CA THR A 9 8.46 -58.31 18.55
C THR A 9 7.48 -57.13 18.47
N PRO A 10 7.64 -56.08 19.30
CA PRO A 10 6.83 -54.87 19.17
C PRO A 10 7.02 -54.28 17.77
N GLN A 11 5.94 -54.17 17.00
CA GLN A 11 6.00 -53.43 15.75
C GLN A 11 6.04 -51.94 16.08
N THR A 12 7.15 -51.29 15.72
CA THR A 12 7.27 -49.84 15.75
C THR A 12 6.15 -49.26 14.88
N PRO A 13 5.33 -48.32 15.38
CA PRO A 13 4.29 -47.70 14.57
C PRO A 13 4.91 -47.06 13.32
N GLU A 14 4.45 -47.45 12.14
CA GLU A 14 4.88 -46.82 10.90
C GLU A 14 4.46 -45.33 10.91
N GLU A 15 5.43 -44.43 10.76
CA GLU A 15 5.17 -43.00 10.60
C GLU A 15 4.40 -42.76 9.30
N LYS A 16 3.07 -42.64 9.43
CA LYS A 16 2.22 -42.20 8.32
C LYS A 16 2.57 -40.74 8.01
N LYS A 17 3.27 -40.51 6.89
CA LYS A 17 3.55 -39.15 6.40
C LYS A 17 2.22 -38.38 6.27
N SER A 18 2.12 -37.29 7.02
CA SER A 18 0.92 -36.45 7.04
C SER A 18 0.82 -35.62 5.75
N VAL A 19 0.12 -36.16 4.76
CA VAL A 19 -0.11 -35.52 3.46
C VAL A 19 -0.85 -34.18 3.63
N GLY A 20 -1.75 -34.07 4.62
CA GLY A 20 -2.52 -32.85 4.86
C GLY A 20 -1.65 -31.65 5.26
N ALA A 21 -0.64 -31.87 6.10
CA ALA A 21 0.30 -30.82 6.50
C ALA A 21 1.18 -30.37 5.32
N THR A 22 1.59 -31.31 4.46
CA THR A 22 2.36 -30.98 3.25
C THR A 22 1.53 -30.14 2.28
N VAL A 23 0.28 -30.51 2.04
CA VAL A 23 -0.61 -29.79 1.14
C VAL A 23 -0.91 -28.37 1.65
N SER A 24 -1.14 -28.19 2.96
CA SER A 24 -1.41 -26.86 3.52
C SER A 24 -0.23 -25.90 3.38
N VAL A 25 1.01 -26.39 3.61
CA VAL A 25 2.22 -25.58 3.43
C VAL A 25 2.37 -25.13 1.98
N ILE A 26 2.11 -26.02 1.01
CA ILE A 26 2.19 -25.68 -0.42
C ILE A 26 1.20 -24.56 -0.77
N ILE A 27 -0.03 -24.63 -0.28
CA ILE A 27 -1.05 -23.60 -0.54
C ILE A 27 -0.62 -22.24 0.03
N ILE A 28 -0.11 -22.22 1.27
CA ILE A 28 0.36 -20.98 1.91
C ILE A 28 1.50 -20.35 1.10
N VAL A 29 2.47 -21.16 0.67
CA VAL A 29 3.60 -20.68 -0.14
C VAL A 29 3.12 -20.08 -1.46
N LEU A 30 2.15 -20.70 -2.14
CA LEU A 30 1.60 -20.17 -3.39
C LEU A 30 0.87 -18.84 -3.18
N VAL A 31 0.07 -18.71 -2.12
CA VAL A 31 -0.63 -17.46 -1.78
C VAL A 31 0.37 -16.34 -1.46
N LEU A 32 1.42 -16.64 -0.68
CA LEU A 32 2.47 -15.66 -0.36
C LEU A 32 3.29 -15.26 -1.59
N ALA A 33 3.60 -16.21 -2.48
CA ALA A 33 4.31 -15.93 -3.72
C ALA A 33 3.49 -15.03 -4.66
N LEU A 34 2.19 -15.34 -4.85
CA LEU A 34 1.30 -14.54 -5.67
C LEU A 34 1.02 -13.17 -5.06
N GLY A 35 0.74 -13.11 -3.76
CA GLY A 35 0.52 -11.86 -3.04
C GLY A 35 1.77 -10.97 -3.01
N GLY A 36 2.94 -11.56 -2.73
CA GLY A 36 4.22 -10.87 -2.76
C GLY A 36 4.57 -10.35 -4.16
N TYR A 37 4.34 -11.15 -5.20
CA TYR A 37 4.54 -10.73 -6.59
C TYR A 37 3.58 -9.59 -7.00
N TYR A 38 2.30 -9.72 -6.65
CA TYR A 38 1.28 -8.70 -6.91
C TYR A 38 1.61 -7.38 -6.21
N PHE A 39 2.09 -7.42 -4.97
CA PHE A 39 2.49 -6.24 -4.24
C PHE A 39 3.77 -5.60 -4.81
N LEU A 40 4.75 -6.43 -5.20
CA LEU A 40 5.99 -5.95 -5.80
C LEU A 40 5.76 -5.24 -7.14
N LYS A 41 4.75 -5.66 -7.92
CA LYS A 41 4.34 -5.00 -9.17
C LYS A 41 3.61 -3.66 -8.98
N GLN A 42 3.12 -3.38 -7.78
CA GLN A 42 2.45 -2.11 -7.48
C GLN A 42 3.42 -1.06 -6.95
N VAL A 43 4.68 -1.40 -6.67
CA VAL A 43 5.70 -0.42 -6.29
C VAL A 43 6.01 0.41 -7.54
N PRO A 44 5.65 1.71 -7.59
CA PRO A 44 5.98 2.56 -8.72
C PRO A 44 7.50 2.62 -8.83
N THR A 45 8.06 2.18 -9.96
CA THR A 45 9.49 2.39 -10.27
C THR A 45 9.75 3.78 -10.84
N GLY A 46 8.79 4.68 -10.71
CA GLY A 46 8.94 6.08 -11.07
C GLY A 46 9.58 6.81 -9.90
N SER A 47 10.79 7.31 -10.09
CA SER A 47 11.09 8.61 -9.51
C SER A 47 10.09 9.56 -10.17
N ASP A 48 9.01 9.91 -9.47
CA ASP A 48 8.18 11.05 -9.83
C ASP A 48 9.07 12.28 -9.74
N VAL A 49 9.81 12.52 -10.82
CA VAL A 49 10.40 13.82 -11.08
C VAL A 49 9.20 14.65 -11.49
N LEU A 50 8.61 15.32 -10.49
CA LEU A 50 7.55 16.30 -10.71
C LEU A 50 7.92 17.11 -11.94
N THR A 51 7.03 17.14 -12.91
CA THR A 51 7.26 18.00 -14.06
C THR A 51 7.28 19.46 -13.58
N PRO A 52 7.96 20.38 -14.29
CA PRO A 52 7.91 21.81 -13.95
C PRO A 52 6.48 22.37 -13.87
N ALA A 53 5.52 21.73 -14.56
CA ALA A 53 4.09 22.06 -14.49
C ALA A 53 3.48 21.63 -13.15
N GLU A 54 3.73 20.39 -12.71
CA GLU A 54 3.22 19.90 -11.41
C GLU A 54 3.81 20.65 -10.22
N THR A 55 5.09 21.05 -10.30
CA THR A 55 5.72 21.86 -9.25
C THR A 55 5.12 23.27 -9.16
N GLN A 56 4.73 23.85 -10.29
CA GLN A 56 4.06 25.16 -10.33
C GLN A 56 2.62 25.09 -9.81
N ALA A 57 1.88 24.03 -10.16
CA ALA A 57 0.53 23.82 -9.66
C ALA A 57 0.51 23.66 -8.13
N ASP A 58 1.44 22.88 -7.57
CA ASP A 58 1.55 22.70 -6.12
C ASP A 58 1.93 24.00 -5.40
N SER A 59 2.83 24.80 -5.99
CA SER A 59 3.22 26.10 -5.44
C SER A 59 2.05 27.10 -5.39
N ALA A 60 1.22 27.13 -6.44
CA ALA A 60 0.04 28.00 -6.50
C ALA A 60 -1.03 27.57 -5.48
N ILE A 61 -1.26 26.27 -5.32
CA ILE A 61 -2.22 25.73 -4.34
C ILE A 61 -1.71 25.94 -2.91
N SER A 62 -0.41 25.75 -2.67
CA SER A 62 0.20 25.99 -1.36
C SER A 62 0.03 27.44 -0.91
N SER A 63 0.17 28.44 -1.79
CA SER A 63 -0.05 29.85 -1.44
C SER A 63 -1.51 30.20 -1.15
N LEU A 64 -2.46 29.49 -1.78
CA LEU A 64 -3.90 29.66 -1.55
C LEU A 64 -4.38 28.99 -0.25
N SER A 65 -3.63 28.00 0.25
CA SER A 65 -3.95 27.27 1.47
C SER A 65 -3.69 28.06 2.76
N THR A 66 -2.86 29.12 2.70
CA THR A 66 -2.44 29.91 3.86
C THR A 66 -3.39 31.08 4.18
N GLN A 67 -4.70 30.82 4.21
CA GLN A 67 -5.70 31.79 4.67
C GLN A 67 -5.78 31.81 6.21
N GLY A 68 -6.18 32.95 6.77
CA GLY A 68 -6.36 33.07 8.21
C GLY A 68 -7.52 32.24 8.74
N THR A 69 -7.50 31.97 10.05
CA THR A 69 -8.58 31.24 10.76
C THR A 69 -9.51 32.16 11.53
N SER A 70 -9.32 33.48 11.42
CA SER A 70 -10.09 34.47 12.16
C SER A 70 -11.53 34.51 11.69
N THR A 71 -12.46 34.65 12.64
CA THR A 71 -13.89 34.83 12.37
C THR A 71 -14.31 36.31 12.47
N ASP A 72 -13.36 37.21 12.75
CA ASP A 72 -13.61 38.64 12.84
C ASP A 72 -13.70 39.25 11.43
N LEU A 73 -14.70 40.11 11.23
CA LEU A 73 -15.01 40.65 9.90
C LEU A 73 -13.86 41.48 9.31
N SER A 74 -13.11 42.21 10.14
CA SER A 74 -11.94 42.99 9.71
C SER A 74 -10.81 42.11 9.19
N ASP A 75 -10.64 40.94 9.80
CA ASP A 75 -9.56 40.02 9.46
C ASP A 75 -9.91 39.25 8.19
N ILE A 76 -11.18 38.84 8.03
CA ILE A 76 -11.67 38.22 6.80
C ILE A 76 -11.50 39.16 5.61
N GLN A 77 -11.84 40.46 5.75
CA GLN A 77 -11.66 41.42 4.65
C GLN A 77 -10.18 41.55 4.28
N LYS A 78 -9.30 41.60 5.29
CA LYS A 78 -7.86 41.65 5.07
C LYS A 78 -7.32 40.41 4.36
N ASP A 79 -7.82 39.23 4.72
CA ASP A 79 -7.42 37.97 4.08
C ASP A 79 -7.90 37.93 2.61
N LEU A 80 -9.12 38.39 2.33
CA LEU A 80 -9.63 38.50 0.96
C LEU A 80 -8.83 39.50 0.12
N ASP A 81 -8.48 40.65 0.68
CA ASP A 81 -7.67 41.68 0.00
C ASP A 81 -6.23 41.20 -0.27
N ALA A 82 -5.72 40.33 0.58
CA ALA A 82 -4.38 39.74 0.46
C ALA A 82 -4.34 38.45 -0.38
N THR A 83 -5.51 37.89 -0.74
CA THR A 83 -5.58 36.66 -1.54
C THR A 83 -5.17 36.95 -2.98
N ASP A 84 -4.00 36.42 -3.39
CA ASP A 84 -3.49 36.54 -4.75
C ASP A 84 -3.94 35.37 -5.63
N LEU A 85 -4.73 35.67 -6.67
CA LEU A 85 -5.25 34.69 -7.64
C LEU A 85 -4.50 34.69 -8.98
N SER A 86 -3.46 35.53 -9.13
CA SER A 86 -2.77 35.73 -10.41
C SER A 86 -2.09 34.46 -10.96
N GLY A 87 -1.72 33.52 -10.10
CA GLY A 87 -1.11 32.24 -10.47
C GLY A 87 -2.10 31.11 -10.82
N LEU A 88 -3.40 31.29 -10.61
CA LEU A 88 -4.38 30.20 -10.78
C LEU A 88 -4.60 29.81 -12.24
N ASP A 89 -4.48 30.77 -13.17
CA ASP A 89 -4.64 30.54 -14.62
C ASP A 89 -3.54 29.60 -15.17
N ALA A 90 -2.33 29.70 -14.61
CA ALA A 90 -1.19 28.86 -15.00
C ALA A 90 -1.39 27.38 -14.61
N GLY A 91 -2.11 27.10 -13.51
CA GLY A 91 -2.44 25.73 -13.09
C GLY A 91 -3.66 25.15 -13.81
N LEU A 92 -4.56 25.99 -14.34
CA LEU A 92 -5.81 25.55 -14.96
C LEU A 92 -5.65 25.15 -16.44
N SER A 93 -4.62 25.67 -17.13
CA SER A 93 -4.31 25.34 -18.53
C SER A 93 -4.02 23.85 -18.77
N ASP A 94 -3.68 23.09 -17.72
CA ASP A 94 -3.36 21.66 -17.81
C ASP A 94 -4.56 20.75 -17.52
N ILE A 95 -5.69 21.31 -17.06
CA ILE A 95 -6.93 20.56 -16.70
C ILE A 95 -7.89 20.46 -17.90
N VAL A 96 -7.68 21.23 -18.97
CA VAL A 96 -8.50 21.17 -20.19
C VAL A 96 -8.02 20.01 -21.06
N ILE A 97 -8.68 18.85 -20.94
CA ILE A 97 -8.62 17.71 -21.88
C ILE A 97 -9.42 18.03 -23.14
#